data_AF-A0AAW0EUK2-F1
#
_entry.id   AF-A0AAW0EUK2-F1
#
_cell.length_a   1.000
_cell.length_b   1.000
_cell.length_c   1.000
_cell.angle_alpha   90.00
_cell.angle_beta   90.00
_cell.angle_gamma   90.00
#
_symmetry.space_group_name_H-M   'P 1'
#
loop_
_entity.id
_entity.type
_entity.pdbx_description
1 polymer ?
#
loop_
_entity_poly.entity_id
_entity_poly.type
_entity_poly.pdbx_seq_one_letter_code
_entity_poly.pdbx_strand_id
1 'polypeptide(L)'
;MEVVEEFLRLRREGKGDEAYQLLAPGASMGCPWGGMHHGPRIHDLLRDEARFSRKGYLDSVPIEKIDEGTYQRKFKWDRGMSEYGNSGYRYLGILPTWRELYFVRDGKIGLVTSDKLLKNRSLLHTFFGIGSG
;
A
#
# COMPACT_ATOMS: atom_id res chain seq x y z
N MET A 1 10.54 3.25 -12.06
CA MET A 1 9.09 3.12 -12.27
C MET A 1 8.76 1.71 -12.73
N GLU A 2 9.39 1.24 -13.80
CA GLU A 2 9.25 -0.12 -14.35
C GLU A 2 9.34 -1.24 -13.30
N VAL A 3 10.34 -1.21 -12.40
CA VAL A 3 10.45 -2.22 -11.33
C VAL A 3 9.24 -2.25 -10.37
N VAL A 4 8.61 -1.09 -10.12
CA VAL A 4 7.44 -1.00 -9.24
C VAL A 4 6.19 -1.56 -9.95
N GLU A 5 6.03 -1.23 -11.23
CA GLU A 5 4.96 -1.76 -12.07
C GLU A 5 5.05 -3.28 -12.19
N GLU A 6 6.25 -3.80 -12.44
CA GLU A 6 6.52 -5.21 -12.54
C GLU A 6 6.30 -5.92 -11.20
N PHE A 7 6.79 -5.35 -10.10
CA PHE A 7 6.55 -5.87 -8.75
C PHE A 7 5.05 -6.00 -8.45
N LEU A 8 4.26 -4.97 -8.77
CA LEU A 8 2.82 -4.99 -8.58
C LEU A 8 2.10 -5.97 -9.52
N ARG A 9 2.59 -6.11 -10.76
CA ARG A 9 2.06 -7.09 -11.73
C ARG A 9 2.26 -8.51 -11.22
N LEU A 10 3.47 -8.86 -10.79
CA LEU A 10 3.79 -10.18 -10.26
C LEU A 10 2.95 -10.53 -9.03
N ARG A 11 2.79 -9.57 -8.10
CA ARG A 11 1.92 -9.75 -6.91
C ARG A 11 0.45 -10.01 -7.29
N ARG A 12 -0.08 -9.28 -8.28
CA ARG A 12 -1.45 -9.52 -8.80
C ARG A 12 -1.59 -10.93 -9.38
N GLU A 13 -0.58 -11.40 -10.10
CA GLU A 13 -0.53 -12.73 -10.71
C GLU A 13 -0.28 -13.87 -9.71
N GLY A 14 -0.04 -13.55 -8.43
CA GLY A 14 0.32 -14.55 -7.42
C GLY A 14 1.74 -15.11 -7.57
N LYS A 15 2.60 -14.40 -8.30
CA LYS A 15 4.01 -14.71 -8.55
C LYS A 15 4.90 -14.11 -7.47
N GLY A 16 4.68 -14.55 -6.23
CA GLY A 16 5.32 -14.00 -5.04
C GLY A 16 6.84 -14.22 -5.00
N ASP A 17 7.29 -15.38 -5.50
CA ASP A 17 8.71 -15.73 -5.57
C ASP A 17 9.46 -14.80 -6.53
N GLU A 18 8.89 -14.52 -7.71
CA GLU A 18 9.46 -13.58 -8.68
C GLU A 18 9.39 -12.13 -8.18
N ALA A 19 8.29 -11.75 -7.53
CA ALA A 19 8.16 -10.42 -6.93
C ALA A 19 9.24 -10.16 -5.88
N TYR A 20 9.58 -11.17 -5.07
CA TYR A 20 10.63 -11.08 -4.06
C TYR A 20 12.01 -10.79 -4.67
N GLN A 21 12.28 -11.30 -5.89
CA GLN A 21 13.55 -11.04 -6.57
C GLN A 21 13.75 -9.57 -6.96
N LEU A 22 12.70 -8.76 -7.00
CA LEU A 22 12.78 -7.32 -7.31
C LEU A 22 13.14 -6.46 -6.10
N LEU A 23 13.14 -7.04 -4.90
CA LEU A 23 13.52 -6.36 -3.68
C LEU A 23 15.05 -6.33 -3.53
N ALA A 24 15.55 -5.26 -2.90
CA ALA A 24 16.95 -5.17 -2.52
C ALA A 24 17.25 -6.11 -1.34
N PRO A 25 18.50 -6.57 -1.17
CA PRO A 25 18.92 -7.24 0.06
C PRO A 25 18.62 -6.37 1.29
N GLY A 26 17.96 -6.94 2.30
CA GLY A 26 17.57 -6.21 3.50
C GLY A 26 16.36 -5.28 3.33
N ALA A 27 15.61 -5.41 2.23
CA ALA A 27 14.41 -4.61 2.02
C ALA A 27 13.38 -4.78 3.15
N SER A 28 12.57 -3.74 3.32
CA SER A 28 11.47 -3.72 4.28
C SER A 28 10.15 -3.47 3.55
N MET A 29 9.08 -4.15 3.96
CA MET A 29 7.79 -4.06 3.30
C MET A 29 6.65 -3.88 4.30
N GLY A 30 5.97 -2.74 4.20
CA GLY A 30 4.77 -2.42 4.95
C GLY A 30 3.56 -3.09 4.31
N CYS A 31 2.88 -3.92 5.09
CA CYS A 31 1.67 -4.61 4.65
C CYS A 31 0.43 -3.84 5.11
N PRO A 32 -0.58 -3.63 4.25
CA PRO A 32 -1.81 -2.97 4.70
C PRO A 32 -2.67 -3.86 5.63
N TRP A 33 -2.30 -5.13 5.84
CA TRP A 33 -2.83 -5.98 6.91
C TRP A 33 -2.16 -5.75 8.28
N GLY A 34 -1.09 -4.96 8.33
CA GLY A 34 -0.43 -4.53 9.55
C GLY A 34 1.07 -4.86 9.58
N GLY A 35 1.85 -3.93 10.14
CA GLY A 35 3.27 -4.14 10.44
C GLY A 35 4.23 -3.90 9.27
N MET A 36 5.49 -3.69 9.64
CA MET A 36 6.63 -3.73 8.73
C MET A 36 7.22 -5.13 8.75
N HIS A 37 7.38 -5.73 7.57
CA HIS A 37 8.00 -7.04 7.39
C HIS A 37 9.43 -6.88 6.90
N HIS A 38 10.29 -7.83 7.29
CA HIS A 38 11.71 -7.84 6.97
C HIS A 38 12.17 -9.27 6.65
N GLY A 39 13.17 -9.39 5.78
CA GLY A 39 13.84 -10.65 5.48
C GLY A 39 12.86 -11.75 5.02
N PRO A 40 12.98 -12.99 5.53
CA PRO A 40 12.16 -14.13 5.09
C PRO A 40 10.64 -13.90 5.20
N ARG A 41 10.19 -13.06 6.14
CA ARG A 41 8.75 -12.78 6.31
C ARG A 41 8.15 -12.06 5.10
N ILE A 42 8.95 -11.29 4.36
CA ILE A 42 8.47 -10.64 3.13
C ILE A 42 8.24 -11.70 2.05
N HIS A 43 9.16 -12.66 1.94
CA HIS A 43 9.05 -13.77 1.00
C HIS A 43 7.80 -14.61 1.27
N ASP A 44 7.58 -15.01 2.53
CA ASP A 44 6.37 -15.75 2.95
C ASP A 44 5.10 -14.96 2.64
N LEU A 45 5.07 -13.67 2.98
CA LEU A 45 3.94 -12.78 2.71
C LEU A 45 3.60 -12.76 1.21
N LEU A 46 4.59 -12.47 0.36
CA LEU A 46 4.41 -12.39 -1.10
C LEU A 46 3.93 -13.71 -1.69
N ARG A 47 4.46 -14.85 -1.20
CA ARG A 47 4.03 -16.18 -1.65
C ARG A 47 2.57 -16.46 -1.24
N ASP A 48 2.20 -16.08 -0.02
CA ASP A 48 0.86 -16.30 0.49
C ASP A 48 -0.19 -15.36 -0.15
N GLU A 49 0.21 -14.20 -0.70
CA GLU A 49 -0.68 -13.30 -1.45
C GLU A 49 -1.42 -14.02 -2.59
N ALA A 50 -0.85 -15.08 -3.16
CA ALA A 50 -1.50 -15.92 -4.17
C ALA A 50 -2.87 -16.45 -3.70
N ARG A 51 -2.99 -16.77 -2.40
CA ARG A 51 -4.15 -17.41 -1.76
C ARG A 51 -5.14 -16.42 -1.17
N PHE A 52 -4.84 -15.12 -1.18
CA PHE A 52 -5.70 -14.12 -0.57
C PHE A 52 -7.00 -13.97 -1.37
N SER A 53 -8.13 -14.08 -0.68
CA SER A 53 -9.47 -13.95 -1.29
C SER A 53 -9.81 -12.52 -1.69
N ARG A 54 -9.14 -11.51 -1.11
CA ARG A 54 -9.31 -10.09 -1.43
C ARG A 54 -7.96 -9.42 -1.63
N LYS A 55 -7.71 -8.97 -2.86
CA LYS A 55 -6.46 -8.30 -3.27
C LYS A 55 -6.68 -6.86 -3.75
N GLY A 56 -7.72 -6.18 -3.27
CA GLY A 56 -8.05 -4.82 -3.73
C GLY A 56 -6.96 -3.77 -3.46
N TYR A 57 -6.02 -4.05 -2.56
CA TYR A 57 -4.83 -3.23 -2.40
C TYR A 57 -3.83 -3.37 -3.55
N LEU A 58 -3.94 -4.39 -4.39
CA LEU A 58 -3.13 -4.59 -5.60
C LEU A 58 -3.81 -4.07 -6.87
N ASP A 59 -4.98 -3.44 -6.74
CA ASP A 59 -5.72 -2.85 -7.86
C ASP A 59 -4.79 -1.95 -8.70
N SER A 60 -4.99 -2.01 -10.01
CA SER A 60 -4.23 -1.19 -10.95
C SER A 60 -4.65 0.27 -10.79
N VAL A 61 -3.76 1.05 -10.19
CA VAL A 61 -3.92 2.49 -9.97
C VAL A 61 -2.67 3.21 -10.47
N PRO A 62 -2.77 4.51 -10.85
CA PRO A 62 -1.62 5.27 -11.29
C PRO A 62 -0.50 5.28 -10.24
N ILE A 63 0.74 5.14 -10.72
CA ILE A 63 1.96 5.31 -9.92
C ILE A 63 2.53 6.67 -10.27
N GLU A 64 2.70 7.50 -9.25
CA GLU A 64 3.24 8.86 -9.39
C GLU A 64 4.70 8.86 -8.92
N LYS A 65 5.61 9.40 -9.73
CA LYS A 65 6.97 9.71 -9.26
C LYS A 65 6.91 10.99 -8.42
N ILE A 66 7.37 10.93 -7.17
CA ILE A 66 7.36 12.09 -6.25
C ILE A 66 8.76 12.64 -5.98
N ASP A 67 9.79 11.81 -6.16
CA ASP A 67 11.18 12.23 -6.08
C ASP A 67 12.07 11.26 -6.90
N GLU A 68 13.37 11.53 -6.99
CA GLU A 68 14.33 10.58 -7.51
C GLU A 68 14.30 9.27 -6.71
N GLY A 69 14.19 8.14 -7.43
CA GLY A 69 14.05 6.82 -6.80
C GLY A 69 12.75 6.62 -6.00
N THR A 70 11.86 7.61 -5.86
CA THR A 70 10.71 7.53 -4.96
C THR A 70 9.39 7.63 -5.72
N TYR A 71 8.53 6.66 -5.50
CA TYR A 71 7.23 6.52 -6.18
C TYR A 71 6.12 6.37 -5.15
N GLN A 72 4.92 6.85 -5.47
CA GLN A 72 3.73 6.63 -4.68
C GLN A 72 2.59 6.08 -5.51
N ARG A 73 1.68 5.36 -4.87
CA ARG A 73 0.35 5.10 -5.41
C ARG A 73 -0.71 5.29 -4.33
N LYS A 74 -1.91 5.66 -4.76
CA LYS A 74 -3.07 5.83 -3.88
C LYS A 74 -4.18 4.91 -4.36
N PHE A 75 -4.75 4.14 -3.44
CA PHE A 75 -5.83 3.21 -3.77
C PHE A 75 -6.88 3.20 -2.67
N LYS A 76 -8.11 2.80 -3.01
CA LYS A 76 -9.21 2.67 -2.05
C LYS A 76 -9.46 1.20 -1.79
N TRP A 77 -9.36 0.80 -0.53
CA TRP A 77 -9.52 -0.61 -0.20
C TRP A 77 -9.97 -0.82 1.24
N ASP A 78 -11.00 -1.63 1.43
CA ASP A 78 -11.43 -2.07 2.76
C ASP A 78 -10.85 -3.46 3.06
N ARG A 79 -9.97 -3.51 4.07
CA ARG A 79 -9.38 -4.75 4.57
C ARG A 79 -10.37 -5.62 5.36
N GLY A 80 -11.61 -5.19 5.58
CA GLY A 80 -12.67 -6.03 6.17
C GLY A 80 -12.47 -6.37 7.65
N MET A 81 -11.61 -5.62 8.35
CA MET A 81 -11.41 -5.72 9.80
C MET A 81 -12.35 -4.73 10.51
N SER A 82 -13.09 -5.21 11.51
CA SER A 82 -13.88 -4.39 12.45
C SER A 82 -12.98 -3.68 13.45
N GLU A 83 -12.01 -2.90 12.97
CA GLU A 83 -11.30 -1.96 13.83
C GLU A 83 -12.12 -0.68 13.96
N TYR A 84 -12.31 -0.19 15.18
CA TYR A 84 -12.89 1.13 15.47
C TYR A 84 -12.12 2.19 14.65
N GLY A 85 -12.69 2.65 13.52
CA GLY A 85 -12.01 3.52 12.54
C GLY A 85 -12.07 3.02 11.08
N ASN A 86 -12.54 1.80 10.83
CA ASN A 86 -12.84 1.24 9.51
C ASN A 86 -14.31 1.44 9.10
N SER A 87 -14.85 2.65 9.33
CA SER A 87 -16.21 2.99 8.90
C SER A 87 -16.24 3.19 7.37
N GLY A 88 -16.51 2.09 6.66
CA GLY A 88 -16.81 2.03 5.23
C GLY A 88 -17.88 0.96 5.00
N TYR A 89 -19.06 1.14 5.62
CA TYR A 89 -20.18 0.21 5.45
C TYR A 89 -20.59 0.16 3.97
N ARG A 90 -20.40 -1.02 3.36
CA ARG A 90 -21.00 -1.50 2.09
C ARG A 90 -22.51 -1.19 2.23
N TYR A 91 -23.05 -0.14 1.64
CA TYR A 91 -23.69 -0.12 0.32
C TYR A 91 -23.75 1.29 -0.31
N LEU A 92 -23.22 2.33 0.35
CA LEU A 92 -23.10 3.73 -0.14
C LEU A 92 -21.85 4.47 0.43
N GLY A 93 -20.88 3.74 0.99
CA GLY A 93 -19.84 4.27 1.90
C GLY A 93 -18.47 4.56 1.29
N ILE A 94 -17.82 5.62 1.76
CA ILE A 94 -16.45 6.02 1.40
C ILE A 94 -15.43 4.98 1.92
N LEU A 95 -14.85 4.21 0.99
CA LEU A 95 -13.73 3.32 1.27
C LEU A 95 -12.51 4.11 1.80
N PRO A 96 -11.73 3.56 2.74
CA PRO A 96 -10.52 4.24 3.20
C PRO A 96 -9.51 4.30 2.05
N THR A 97 -8.83 5.44 1.95
CA THR A 97 -7.75 5.61 0.98
C THR A 97 -6.43 5.24 1.64
N TRP A 98 -5.64 4.45 0.94
CA TRP A 98 -4.31 4.03 1.32
C TRP A 98 -3.31 4.72 0.41
N ARG A 99 -2.12 4.95 0.94
CA ARG A 99 -0.95 5.41 0.21
C ARG A 99 0.14 4.39 0.40
N GLU A 100 0.70 3.92 -0.70
CA GLU A 100 1.90 3.08 -0.67
C GLU A 100 3.05 3.84 -1.31
N LEU A 101 4.19 3.90 -0.62
CA LEU A 101 5.42 4.53 -1.11
C LEU A 101 6.47 3.46 -1.41
N TYR A 102 7.20 3.65 -2.50
CA TYR A 102 8.28 2.79 -2.96
C TYR A 102 9.57 3.59 -3.04
N PHE A 103 10.61 3.08 -2.38
CA PHE A 103 11.97 3.61 -2.48
C PHE A 103 12.80 2.63 -3.30
N VAL A 104 13.26 3.08 -4.45
CA VAL A 104 13.97 2.30 -5.46
C VAL A 104 15.38 2.85 -5.60
N ARG A 105 16.36 1.96 -5.51
CA ARG A 105 17.77 2.24 -5.73
C ARG A 105 18.39 1.10 -6.54
N ASP A 106 19.22 1.43 -7.52
CA ASP A 106 19.93 0.45 -8.36
C ASP A 106 18.99 -0.61 -9.00
N GLY A 107 17.79 -0.17 -9.42
CA GLY A 107 16.79 -1.04 -10.04
C GLY A 107 16.10 -2.02 -9.08
N LYS A 108 16.29 -1.89 -7.76
CA LYS A 108 15.67 -2.73 -6.73
C LYS A 108 14.85 -1.90 -5.75
N ILE A 109 13.81 -2.50 -5.18
CA ILE A 109 12.96 -1.86 -4.17
C ILE A 109 13.56 -2.12 -2.78
N GLY A 110 13.99 -1.06 -2.09
CA GLY A 110 14.55 -1.15 -0.74
C GLY A 110 13.53 -0.98 0.38
N LEU A 111 12.49 -0.18 0.15
CA LEU A 111 11.43 0.03 1.13
C LEU A 111 10.09 0.20 0.43
N VAL A 112 9.10 -0.51 0.97
CA VAL A 112 7.69 -0.28 0.68
C VAL A 112 7.01 0.12 1.98
N THR A 113 6.28 1.23 2.01
CA THR A 113 5.45 1.61 3.17
C THR A 113 3.99 1.64 2.74
N SER A 114 3.08 1.23 3.61
CA SER A 114 1.63 1.23 3.33
C SER A 114 0.90 1.92 4.47
N ASP A 115 0.44 3.15 4.24
CA ASP A 115 -0.25 3.96 5.25
C ASP A 115 -1.70 4.21 4.86
N LYS A 116 -2.59 4.13 5.85
CA LYS A 116 -3.95 4.65 5.68
C LYS A 116 -3.85 6.17 5.69
N LEU A 117 -4.28 6.81 4.60
CA LEU A 117 -4.42 8.26 4.60
C LEU A 117 -5.46 8.62 5.66
N LEU A 118 -5.08 9.52 6.56
CA LEU A 118 -6.02 10.14 7.48
C LEU A 118 -7.17 10.70 6.63
N LYS A 119 -8.40 10.24 6.90
CA LYS A 119 -9.58 10.95 6.40
C LYS A 119 -9.39 12.37 6.91
N ASN A 120 -9.38 13.38 6.02
CA ASN A 120 -9.55 14.77 6.45
C ASN A 120 -10.85 14.79 7.25
N ARG A 121 -10.73 14.71 8.58
CA ARG A 121 -11.84 14.89 9.48
C ARG A 121 -12.20 16.33 9.29
N SER A 122 -13.39 16.55 8.74
CA SER A 122 -14.15 17.79 8.81
C SER A 122 -14.14 18.66 7.56
N LEU A 123 -15.24 18.57 6.82
CA LEU A 123 -15.74 19.72 6.05
C LEU A 123 -15.95 20.93 6.99
N LEU A 124 -16.26 20.75 8.29
CA LEU A 124 -16.32 21.88 9.23
C LEU A 124 -14.95 22.56 9.47
N HIS A 125 -13.80 21.90 9.26
CA HIS A 125 -12.50 22.56 9.44
C HIS A 125 -12.16 23.44 8.22
N THR A 126 -12.64 23.07 7.03
CA THR A 126 -12.55 23.89 5.82
C THR A 126 -13.58 25.03 5.83
N PHE A 127 -14.78 24.81 6.36
CA PHE A 127 -15.85 25.82 6.38
C PHE A 127 -15.89 26.71 7.64
N PHE A 128 -15.39 26.26 8.80
CA PHE A 128 -15.48 27.00 10.08
C PHE A 128 -14.14 27.33 10.73
N GLY A 129 -13.00 27.01 10.09
CA GLY A 129 -11.70 27.61 10.40
C GLY A 129 -11.35 27.74 11.89
N ILE A 130 -11.67 26.75 12.72
CA ILE A 130 -11.21 26.76 14.11
C ILE A 130 -9.77 26.28 14.09
N GLY A 131 -8.87 27.24 13.91
CA GLY A 131 -7.46 27.07 14.16
C GLY A 131 -7.23 26.72 15.63
N SER A 132 -6.44 25.67 15.84
CA SER A 132 -5.72 25.39 17.07
C SER A 132 -4.35 24.95 16.58
N GLY A 133 -3.28 25.70 16.78
CA GLY A 133 -2.81 26.14 18.09
C GLY A 133 -1.81 25.10 18.54
#